data_AF-A0A7W1NVQ8-F1
#
_entry.id   AF-A0A7W1NVQ8-F1
#
_cell.length_a   1.000
_cell.length_b   1.000
_cell.length_c   1.000
_cell.angle_alpha   90.00
_cell.angle_beta   90.00
_cell.angle_gamma   90.00
#
_symmetry.space_group_name_H-M   'P 1'
#
loop_
_entity.id
_entity.type
_entity.pdbx_description
1 polymer ?
#
loop_
_entity_poly.entity_id
_entity_poly.type
_entity_poly.pdbx_seq_one_letter_code
_entity_poly.pdbx_strand_id
1 'polypeptide(L)'
;MIHDPGYLSTLNVVMDVILVLASLWMVWTVRGIGGIVGSSLTLIVSGAIILGFSHLIATLGSAAYLNLFDANTNNFVHRIIVLIGFIVLVVGFRRIRVMKD
;
A
#
# COMPACT_ATOMS: atom_id res chain seq x y z
N MET A 1 -17.00 -27.36 -4.78
CA MET A 1 -17.67 -26.05 -4.62
C MET A 1 -17.05 -25.12 -5.65
N ILE A 2 -17.82 -24.81 -6.69
CA ILE A 2 -17.37 -23.97 -7.81
C ILE A 2 -17.33 -22.54 -7.26
N HIS A 3 -16.13 -22.01 -7.00
CA HIS A 3 -15.99 -20.59 -6.73
C HIS A 3 -16.20 -19.87 -8.06
N ASP A 4 -17.38 -19.28 -8.21
CA ASP A 4 -17.70 -18.46 -9.36
C ASP A 4 -16.69 -17.27 -9.39
N PRO A 5 -15.92 -17.12 -10.48
CA PRO A 5 -14.80 -16.17 -10.57
C PRO A 5 -15.21 -14.71 -10.27
N GLY A 6 -16.50 -14.38 -10.41
CA GLY A 6 -17.04 -13.08 -10.00
C GLY A 6 -16.85 -12.80 -8.50
N TYR A 7 -17.03 -13.79 -7.62
CA TYR A 7 -16.94 -13.60 -6.17
C TYR A 7 -15.52 -13.28 -5.70
N LEU A 8 -14.51 -13.93 -6.28
CA LEU A 8 -13.11 -13.66 -5.95
C LEU A 8 -12.70 -12.25 -6.37
N SER A 9 -13.19 -11.79 -7.52
CA SER A 9 -12.93 -10.43 -7.99
C SER A 9 -13.51 -9.38 -7.04
N THR A 10 -14.78 -9.53 -6.64
CA THR A 10 -15.42 -8.60 -5.69
C THR A 10 -14.73 -8.63 -4.33
N LEU A 11 -14.34 -9.81 -3.85
CA LEU A 11 -13.63 -9.95 -2.58
C LEU A 11 -12.27 -9.24 -2.59
N ASN A 12 -11.52 -9.31 -3.70
CA ASN A 12 -10.25 -8.60 -3.85
C ASN A 12 -10.44 -7.08 -3.72
N VAL A 13 -11.47 -6.50 -4.34
CA VAL A 13 -11.76 -5.06 -4.19
C VAL A 13 -12.07 -4.70 -2.74
N VAL A 14 -12.89 -5.50 -2.05
CA VAL A 14 -13.21 -5.27 -0.64
C VAL A 14 -11.95 -5.32 0.21
N MET A 15 -11.08 -6.31 0.00
CA MET A 15 -9.81 -6.43 0.71
C MET A 15 -8.90 -5.23 0.45
N ASP A 16 -8.82 -4.73 -0.78
CA ASP A 16 -8.00 -3.58 -1.12
C ASP A 16 -8.52 -2.28 -0.51
N VAL A 17 -9.85 -2.10 -0.46
CA VAL A 17 -10.46 -0.99 0.27
C VAL A 17 -10.11 -1.05 1.75
N ILE A 18 -10.17 -2.24 2.36
CA ILE A 18 -9.76 -2.44 3.76
C ILE A 18 -8.27 -2.11 3.94
N LEU A 19 -7.39 -2.53 3.03
CA LEU A 19 -5.96 -2.21 3.08
C LEU A 19 -5.71 -0.70 3.02
N VAL A 20 -6.41 0.01 2.14
CA VAL A 20 -6.32 1.48 2.05
C VAL A 20 -6.80 2.11 3.36
N LEU A 21 -7.97 1.72 3.88
CA LEU A 21 -8.49 2.24 5.14
C LEU A 21 -7.55 1.96 6.32
N ALA A 22 -6.96 0.75 6.39
CA ALA A 22 -5.98 0.40 7.39
C ALA A 22 -4.72 1.27 7.29
N SER A 23 -4.23 1.53 6.08
CA SER A 23 -3.06 2.40 5.87
C SER A 23 -3.34 3.86 6.27
N LEU A 24 -4.56 4.37 6.03
CA LEU A 24 -4.97 5.70 6.46
C LEU A 24 -5.15 5.77 7.99
N TRP A 25 -5.68 4.71 8.60
CA TRP A 25 -5.79 4.61 10.05
C TRP A 25 -4.41 4.77 10.73
N MET A 26 -3.35 4.22 10.14
CA MET A 26 -1.99 4.35 10.68
C MET A 26 -1.57 5.82 10.87
N VAL A 27 -2.07 6.75 10.04
CA VAL A 27 -1.83 8.20 10.22
C VAL A 27 -2.32 8.65 11.58
N TRP A 28 -3.54 8.28 11.96
CA TRP A 28 -4.09 8.63 13.27
C TRP A 28 -3.34 7.95 14.41
N THR A 29 -2.91 6.69 14.23
CA THR A 29 -2.16 5.95 15.25
C THR A 29 -0.80 6.60 15.56
N VAL A 30 -0.12 7.18 14.58
CA VAL A 30 1.20 7.82 14.79
C VAL A 30 1.11 9.29 15.18
N ARG A 31 -0.08 9.90 15.15
CA ARG A 31 -0.28 11.29 15.60
C ARG A 31 0.04 11.41 17.08
N GLY A 32 0.84 12.42 17.43
CA GLY A 32 1.25 12.69 18.81
C GLY A 32 2.67 12.20 19.13
N ILE A 33 3.31 11.45 18.24
CA ILE A 33 4.73 11.10 18.38
C ILE A 33 5.56 12.25 17.79
N GLY A 34 6.26 12.99 18.66
CA GLY A 34 7.11 14.12 18.27
C GLY A 34 8.55 13.73 17.92
N GLY A 35 9.32 14.73 17.50
CA GLY A 35 10.76 14.60 17.25
C GLY A 35 11.14 13.72 16.06
N ILE A 36 12.38 13.24 16.06
CA ILE A 36 12.94 12.46 14.95
C ILE A 36 12.23 11.11 14.82
N VAL A 37 11.80 10.51 15.94
CA VAL A 37 11.01 9.28 15.98
C VAL A 37 9.67 9.49 15.25
N GLY A 38 8.96 10.57 15.55
CA GLY A 38 7.70 10.94 14.88
C GLY A 38 7.86 11.17 13.38
N SER A 39 8.93 11.86 12.97
CA SER A 39 9.25 12.06 11.55
C SER A 39 9.52 10.72 10.85
N SER A 40 10.21 9.80 11.51
CA SER A 40 10.53 8.47 10.96
C SER A 40 9.30 7.59 10.85
N LEU A 41 8.42 7.58 11.87
CA LEU A 41 7.15 6.88 11.81
C LEU A 41 6.24 7.45 10.72
N THR A 42 6.18 8.77 10.57
CA THR A 42 5.44 9.40 9.47
C THR A 42 5.93 8.89 8.11
N LEU A 43 7.25 8.73 7.93
CA LEU A 43 7.83 8.19 6.70
C LEU A 43 7.42 6.72 6.47
N ILE A 44 7.43 5.91 7.53
CA ILE A 44 6.94 4.51 7.48
C ILE A 44 5.45 4.47 7.09
N VAL A 45 4.62 5.31 7.72
CA VAL A 45 3.18 5.40 7.41
C VAL A 45 2.95 5.83 5.97
N SER A 46 3.70 6.79 5.44
CA SER A 46 3.65 7.16 4.03
C SER A 46 3.95 5.98 3.11
N GLY A 47 4.95 5.14 3.46
CA GLY A 47 5.25 3.90 2.73
C GLY A 47 4.08 2.91 2.76
N ALA A 48 3.46 2.71 3.92
CA ALA A 48 2.29 1.85 4.07
C ALA A 48 1.08 2.33 3.26
N ILE A 49 0.86 3.65 3.18
CA ILE A 49 -0.19 4.25 2.33
C ILE A 49 0.09 3.94 0.85
N ILE A 50 1.33 4.15 0.39
CA ILE A 50 1.70 3.83 -1.00
C ILE A 50 1.41 2.35 -1.30
N LEU A 51 1.76 1.44 -0.39
CA LEU A 51 1.47 0.01 -0.55
C LEU A 51 -0.04 -0.27 -0.59
N GLY A 52 -0.84 0.27 0.34
CA GLY A 52 -2.29 0.09 0.35
C GLY A 52 -2.94 0.54 -0.95
N PHE A 53 -2.59 1.73 -1.44
CA PHE A 53 -3.09 2.24 -2.72
C PHE A 53 -2.59 1.45 -3.93
N SER A 54 -1.38 0.87 -3.88
CA SER A 54 -0.84 0.08 -4.99
C SER A 54 -1.69 -1.16 -5.30
N HIS A 55 -2.31 -1.76 -4.28
CA HIS A 55 -3.22 -2.89 -4.43
C HIS A 55 -4.53 -2.43 -5.10
N LEU A 56 -5.15 -1.37 -4.56
CA LEU A 56 -6.39 -0.83 -5.11
C LEU A 56 -6.23 -0.39 -6.56
N ILE A 57 -5.14 0.30 -6.90
CA ILE A 57 -4.85 0.72 -8.28
C ILE A 57 -4.72 -0.48 -9.21
N ALA A 58 -4.03 -1.55 -8.79
CA ALA A 58 -3.85 -2.75 -9.61
C ALA A 58 -5.17 -3.49 -9.85
N THR A 59 -6.03 -3.57 -8.84
CA THR A 59 -7.34 -4.22 -8.96
C THR A 59 -8.25 -3.39 -9.86
N LEU A 60 -8.36 -2.08 -9.64
CA LEU A 60 -9.20 -1.21 -10.47
C LEU A 60 -8.67 -1.05 -11.90
N GLY A 61 -7.35 -0.99 -12.08
CA GLY A 61 -6.70 -0.88 -13.39
C GLY A 61 -6.80 -2.14 -14.25
N SER A 62 -7.19 -3.27 -13.66
CA SER A 62 -7.34 -4.53 -14.38
C SER A 62 -8.49 -4.51 -15.39
N ALA A 63 -8.45 -5.45 -16.34
CA ALA A 63 -9.46 -5.63 -17.37
C ALA A 63 -10.88 -5.88 -16.81
N ALA A 64 -10.99 -6.39 -15.57
CA ALA A 64 -12.26 -6.69 -14.94
C ALA A 64 -13.04 -5.44 -14.46
N TYR A 65 -12.36 -4.29 -14.34
CA TYR A 65 -12.95 -3.07 -13.77
C TYR A 65 -12.86 -1.89 -14.73
N LEU A 66 -11.69 -1.26 -14.85
CA LEU A 66 -11.52 -0.05 -15.67
C LEU A 66 -10.78 -0.29 -16.98
N ASN A 67 -10.15 -1.46 -17.16
CA ASN A 67 -9.40 -1.85 -18.36
C ASN A 67 -8.41 -0.76 -18.83
N LEU A 68 -7.71 -0.15 -17.86
CA LEU A 68 -6.77 0.95 -18.12
C LEU A 68 -5.44 0.47 -18.71
N PHE A 69 -5.06 -0.76 -18.39
CA PHE A 69 -3.81 -1.39 -18.82
C PHE A 69 -4.03 -2.84 -19.22
N ASP A 70 -3.22 -3.35 -20.15
CA ASP A 70 -3.13 -4.79 -20.37
C ASP A 70 -2.57 -5.51 -19.12
N ALA A 71 -2.73 -6.83 -19.04
CA ALA A 71 -2.35 -7.62 -17.88
C ALA A 71 -0.86 -7.50 -17.50
N ASN A 72 0.03 -7.42 -18.51
CA ASN A 72 1.47 -7.33 -18.27
C ASN A 72 1.85 -5.92 -17.77
N THR A 73 1.31 -4.89 -18.42
CA THR A 73 1.53 -3.49 -18.03
C THR A 73 0.98 -3.21 -16.63
N ASN A 74 -0.22 -3.70 -16.30
CA ASN A 74 -0.80 -3.55 -14.96
C ASN A 74 0.09 -4.19 -13.88
N ASN A 75 0.58 -5.42 -14.13
CA ASN A 75 1.46 -6.13 -13.21
C ASN A 75 2.80 -5.40 -13.03
N PHE A 76 3.38 -4.90 -14.12
CA PHE A 76 4.62 -4.14 -14.09
C PHE A 76 4.46 -2.83 -13.29
N VAL A 77 3.43 -2.04 -13.58
CA VAL A 77 3.14 -0.79 -12.86
C VAL A 77 2.91 -1.05 -11.37
N HIS A 78 2.12 -2.07 -11.02
CA HIS A 78 1.91 -2.48 -9.63
C HIS A 78 3.24 -2.75 -8.91
N ARG A 79 4.14 -3.53 -9.52
CA ARG A 79 5.46 -3.84 -8.93
C ARG A 79 6.32 -2.61 -8.71
N ILE A 80 6.30 -1.65 -9.62
CA ILE A 80 7.06 -0.40 -9.46
C ILE A 80 6.53 0.40 -8.27
N ILE A 81 5.20 0.54 -8.14
CA ILE A 81 4.60 1.27 -7.01
C ILE A 81 4.89 0.54 -5.68
N VAL A 82 4.76 -0.79 -5.66
CA VAL A 82 5.09 -1.61 -4.48
C VAL A 82 6.56 -1.46 -4.09
N LEU A 83 7.49 -1.49 -5.06
CA LEU A 83 8.91 -1.27 -4.82
C LEU A 83 9.18 0.10 -4.20
N ILE A 84 8.54 1.15 -4.72
CA ILE A 84 8.64 2.50 -4.15
C ILE A 84 8.14 2.52 -2.71
N GLY A 85 6.99 1.89 -2.43
CA GLY A 85 6.45 1.74 -1.07
C GLY A 85 7.45 1.09 -0.12
N PHE A 86 8.10 -0.01 -0.53
CA PHE A 86 9.13 -0.66 0.27
C PHE A 86 10.39 0.20 0.47
N ILE A 87 10.84 0.93 -0.55
CA ILE A 87 11.98 1.85 -0.41
C ILE A 87 11.67 2.92 0.65
N VAL A 88 10.47 3.49 0.63
CA VAL A 88 10.03 4.48 1.61
C VAL A 88 10.02 3.87 3.02
N LEU A 89 9.48 2.66 3.19
CA LEU A 89 9.55 1.94 4.48
C LEU A 89 11.00 1.78 4.97
N VAL A 90 11.90 1.30 4.11
CA VAL A 90 13.32 1.09 4.45
C VAL A 90 13.98 2.39 4.91
N VAL A 91 13.72 3.50 4.22
CA VAL A 91 14.24 4.83 4.62
C VAL A 91 13.72 5.22 6.00
N GLY A 92 12.43 4.96 6.28
CA GLY A 92 11.81 5.26 7.57
C GLY A 92 12.44 4.46 8.70
N PHE A 93 12.59 3.15 8.52
CA PHE A 93 13.25 2.28 9.51
C PHE A 93 14.73 2.60 9.70
N ARG A 94 15.46 2.97 8.63
CA ARG A 94 16.87 3.35 8.72
C ARG A 94 17.06 4.56 9.62
N ARG A 95 16.16 5.55 9.59
CA ARG A 95 16.22 6.72 10.47
C ARG A 95 16.07 6.33 11.94
N ILE A 96 15.19 5.38 12.26
CA ILE A 96 15.03 4.85 13.63
C ILE A 96 16.32 4.15 14.08
N ARG A 97 16.95 3.36 13.21
CA ARG A 97 18.18 2.63 13.54
C ARG A 97 19.32 3.57 13.96
N VAL A 98 19.51 4.68 13.23
CA VAL A 98 20.58 5.65 13.51
C VAL A 98 20.42 6.35 14.87
N MET A 99 19.23 6.29 15.49
CA MET A 99 19.02 6.86 16.83
C MET A 99 19.38 5.92 17.97
N LYS A 100 19.56 4.62 17.67
CA LYS A 100 19.90 3.61 18.67
C LYS A 100 21.42 3.47 18.87
N ASP A 101 22.20 3.94 17.90
CA ASP A 101 23.66 4.01 17.91
C ASP A 101 24.12 5.38 18.46
#